data_AF-A0A353CRP0-F1
#
_entry.id   AF-A0A353CRP0-F1
#
_cell.length_a   1.000
_cell.length_b   1.000
_cell.length_c   1.000
_cell.angle_alpha   90.00
_cell.angle_beta   90.00
_cell.angle_gamma   90.00
#
_symmetry.space_group_name_H-M   'P 1'
#
loop_
_entity.id
_entity.type
_entity.pdbx_description
1 polymer ?
#
loop_
_entity_poly.entity_id
_entity_poly.type
_entity_poly.pdbx_seq_one_letter_code
_entity_poly.pdbx_strand_id
1 'polypeptide(L)'
;MKNSFKLVSGIAALAFILPSFAKAADKSIYGDDNRLDYFEAPADMKELAKSVVSFWKNEHVRIDGDRARVATVNFGDAVGLCPSERFREQPIGAFCSGSLVGEDLVMTAGHCIVDEASCADTKLVFGYAVTERGKAANTAVPASDVYSCKKIVKRDLDKPPTGTVGIIGAIVGNVLDTTGPDYALIQLDRKVTGRRPLPINRGSKVKEGAQIFVIGHPVGLPLKVAGDAKVRSSKFMRAHFTTDLDTFGGNSGSPVFNLKTKQIEGILVRGGTDFVKSPEGCTVSYSVGQNDGKGEAVTHVSVLKDHIPSFKSADESPKMVELAPEDTAFEPLERTVSFD
;
A
#
# COMPACT_ATOMS: atom_id res chain seq x y z
N MET A 1 -17.10 86.28 -8.17
CA MET A 1 -16.01 86.09 -7.19
C MET A 1 -16.35 84.90 -6.29
N LYS A 2 -15.37 84.01 -6.06
CA LYS A 2 -15.32 82.87 -5.12
C LYS A 2 -16.13 81.62 -5.55
N ASN A 3 -15.50 80.70 -6.29
CA ASN A 3 -14.78 79.49 -5.82
C ASN A 3 -15.65 78.49 -5.06
N SER A 4 -15.83 77.29 -5.63
CA SER A 4 -15.62 76.00 -4.96
C SER A 4 -15.76 74.84 -5.97
N PHE A 5 -14.61 74.33 -6.43
CA PHE A 5 -14.46 73.02 -7.06
C PHE A 5 -14.83 71.93 -6.05
N LYS A 6 -15.68 70.97 -6.44
CA LYS A 6 -15.66 69.61 -5.87
C LYS A 6 -15.71 68.60 -7.00
N LEU A 7 -14.52 68.14 -7.36
CA LEU A 7 -14.26 67.00 -8.22
C LEU A 7 -14.56 65.73 -7.39
N VAL A 8 -15.67 65.04 -7.66
CA VAL A 8 -15.93 63.72 -7.08
C VAL A 8 -15.19 62.71 -7.97
N SER A 9 -14.01 62.29 -7.51
CA SER A 9 -13.25 61.20 -8.13
C SER A 9 -13.90 59.88 -7.73
N GLY A 10 -14.67 59.28 -8.64
CA GLY A 10 -15.19 57.93 -8.48
C GLY A 10 -14.10 56.91 -8.79
N ILE A 11 -13.30 56.54 -7.79
CA ILE A 11 -12.44 55.35 -7.89
C ILE A 11 -13.35 54.14 -7.66
N ALA A 12 -13.74 53.49 -8.76
CA ALA A 12 -14.28 52.14 -8.70
C ALA A 12 -13.14 51.23 -8.21
N ALA A 13 -13.20 50.85 -6.94
CA ALA A 13 -12.35 49.80 -6.40
C ALA A 13 -12.78 48.47 -7.06
N LEU A 14 -12.12 48.12 -8.18
CA LEU A 14 -12.10 46.74 -8.64
C LEU A 14 -11.41 45.93 -7.56
N ALA A 15 -12.19 45.30 -6.68
CA ALA A 15 -11.72 44.22 -5.85
C ALA A 15 -11.27 43.11 -6.79
N PHE A 16 -9.97 43.04 -7.07
CA PHE A 16 -9.34 41.83 -7.58
C PHE A 16 -9.58 40.74 -6.54
N ILE A 17 -10.65 39.98 -6.72
CA ILE A 17 -10.81 38.67 -6.09
C ILE A 17 -9.70 37.82 -6.72
N LEU A 18 -8.51 37.86 -6.10
CA LEU A 18 -7.51 36.84 -6.36
C LEU A 18 -8.20 35.52 -6.02
N PRO A 19 -8.34 34.57 -6.97
CA PRO A 19 -8.76 33.24 -6.60
C PRO A 19 -7.71 32.74 -5.62
N SER A 20 -8.13 32.51 -4.37
CA SER A 20 -7.37 31.71 -3.43
C SER A 20 -7.19 30.36 -4.09
N PHE A 21 -6.05 30.17 -4.75
CA PHE A 21 -5.58 28.83 -5.08
C PHE A 21 -5.30 28.17 -3.73
N ALA A 22 -6.33 27.58 -3.13
CA ALA A 22 -6.15 26.57 -2.11
C ALA A 22 -5.26 25.53 -2.77
N LYS A 23 -3.97 25.54 -2.42
CA LYS A 23 -3.07 24.45 -2.81
C LYS A 23 -3.73 23.20 -2.26
N ALA A 24 -4.26 22.36 -3.14
CA ALA A 24 -4.71 21.03 -2.77
C ALA A 24 -3.49 20.33 -2.17
N ALA A 25 -3.43 20.32 -0.85
CA ALA A 25 -2.38 19.65 -0.12
C ALA A 25 -2.55 18.15 -0.35
N ASP A 26 -1.43 17.48 -0.56
CA ASP A 26 -1.37 16.04 -0.65
C ASP A 26 -1.67 15.47 0.77
N LYS A 27 -2.32 14.30 0.89
CA LYS A 27 -2.89 13.77 2.15
C LYS A 27 -2.79 12.25 2.30
N SER A 28 -3.12 11.72 3.47
CA SER A 28 -3.05 10.29 3.78
C SER A 28 -4.40 9.58 3.96
N ILE A 29 -5.46 10.30 4.36
CA ILE A 29 -6.81 9.73 4.52
C ILE A 29 -7.83 10.45 3.62
N TYR A 30 -8.64 9.66 2.92
CA TYR A 30 -9.66 10.08 1.98
C TYR A 30 -11.04 9.68 2.51
N GLY A 31 -11.80 10.65 3.00
CA GLY A 31 -13.07 10.35 3.67
C GLY A 31 -12.84 9.79 5.08
N ASP A 32 -13.48 8.67 5.37
CA ASP A 32 -13.35 7.97 6.64
C ASP A 32 -12.12 7.05 6.61
N ASP A 33 -11.37 7.01 7.72
CA ASP A 33 -10.23 6.10 7.86
C ASP A 33 -10.70 4.64 7.85
N ASN A 34 -10.53 3.96 6.71
CA ASN A 34 -11.05 2.61 6.48
C ASN A 34 -10.01 1.51 6.68
N ARG A 35 -8.83 1.85 7.22
CA ARG A 35 -7.76 0.89 7.48
C ARG A 35 -8.22 -0.16 8.48
N LEU A 36 -7.92 -1.42 8.20
CA LEU A 36 -8.26 -2.58 9.04
C LEU A 36 -6.98 -3.27 9.51
N ASP A 37 -6.99 -3.78 10.73
CA ASP A 37 -6.01 -4.80 11.13
C ASP A 37 -6.23 -6.11 10.35
N TYR A 38 -5.18 -6.93 10.22
CA TYR A 38 -5.27 -8.22 9.53
C TYR A 38 -6.44 -9.08 9.99
N PHE A 39 -6.72 -9.14 11.30
CA PHE A 39 -7.80 -9.96 11.84
C PHE A 39 -9.21 -9.47 11.45
N GLU A 40 -9.36 -8.18 11.13
CA GLU A 40 -10.62 -7.55 10.73
C GLU A 40 -10.88 -7.69 9.23
N ALA A 41 -9.84 -7.97 8.45
CA ALA A 41 -9.94 -8.06 7.00
C ALA A 41 -10.77 -9.29 6.53
N PRO A 42 -11.45 -9.16 5.38
CA PRO A 42 -12.10 -10.28 4.69
C PRO A 42 -11.16 -11.47 4.44
N ALA A 43 -11.71 -12.69 4.42
CA ALA A 43 -10.92 -13.92 4.32
C ALA A 43 -10.01 -13.97 3.08
N ASP A 44 -10.53 -13.53 1.93
CA ASP A 44 -9.78 -13.43 0.67
C ASP A 44 -8.62 -12.44 0.77
N MET A 45 -8.82 -11.29 1.41
CA MET A 45 -7.76 -10.30 1.64
C MET A 45 -6.72 -10.79 2.66
N LYS A 46 -7.14 -11.55 3.68
CA LYS A 46 -6.20 -12.21 4.62
C LYS A 46 -5.30 -13.22 3.91
N GLU A 47 -5.83 -14.00 2.96
CA GLU A 47 -5.01 -14.92 2.18
C GLU A 47 -3.98 -14.18 1.32
N LEU A 48 -4.34 -13.06 0.70
CA LEU A 48 -3.39 -12.21 -0.04
C LEU A 48 -2.33 -11.59 0.89
N ALA A 49 -2.76 -11.13 2.07
CA ALA A 49 -1.89 -10.50 3.07
C ALA A 49 -0.75 -11.41 3.54
N LYS A 50 -0.91 -12.73 3.49
CA LYS A 50 0.17 -13.67 3.80
C LYS A 50 1.38 -13.49 2.89
N SER A 51 1.22 -12.95 1.68
CA SER A 51 2.31 -12.75 0.73
C SER A 51 2.75 -11.30 0.62
N VAL A 52 2.30 -10.44 1.54
CA VAL A 52 2.78 -9.07 1.73
C VAL A 52 3.79 -9.06 2.87
N VAL A 53 4.87 -8.31 2.69
CA VAL A 53 6.05 -8.38 3.54
C VAL A 53 6.50 -7.00 4.01
N SER A 54 6.97 -6.94 5.26
CA SER A 54 7.52 -5.73 5.86
C SER A 54 9.03 -5.66 5.67
N PHE A 55 9.55 -4.45 5.44
CA PHE A 55 10.97 -4.20 5.22
C PHE A 55 11.58 -3.56 6.47
N TRP A 56 12.71 -4.10 6.92
CA TRP A 56 13.39 -3.73 8.16
C TRP A 56 14.87 -3.52 7.91
N LYS A 57 15.45 -2.58 8.65
CA LYS A 57 16.90 -2.47 8.75
C LYS A 57 17.46 -3.73 9.40
N ASN A 58 18.60 -4.21 8.90
CA ASN A 58 19.24 -5.43 9.42
C ASN A 58 19.46 -5.36 10.93
N GLU A 59 19.89 -4.21 11.46
CA GLU A 59 20.09 -3.98 12.89
C GLU A 59 18.81 -4.05 13.74
N HIS A 60 17.63 -3.90 13.12
CA HIS A 60 16.33 -4.00 13.81
C HIS A 60 15.76 -5.42 13.82
N VAL A 61 16.47 -6.42 13.27
CA VAL A 61 16.01 -7.80 13.26
C VAL A 61 17.02 -8.69 13.97
N ARG A 62 16.59 -9.30 15.06
CA ARG A 62 17.40 -10.24 15.84
C ARG A 62 16.87 -11.66 15.67
N ILE A 63 17.71 -12.56 15.17
CA ILE A 63 17.41 -13.99 15.07
C ILE A 63 18.00 -14.72 16.28
N ASP A 64 17.16 -15.42 17.02
CA ASP A 64 17.52 -16.24 18.18
C ASP A 64 16.95 -17.65 17.99
N GLY A 65 17.74 -18.57 17.43
CA GLY A 65 17.30 -19.95 17.16
C GLY A 65 16.24 -20.03 16.06
N ASP A 66 15.09 -20.61 16.38
CA ASP A 66 13.94 -20.80 15.48
C ASP A 66 13.02 -19.58 15.40
N ARG A 67 13.29 -18.53 16.19
CA ARG A 67 12.51 -17.29 16.20
C ARG A 67 13.36 -16.09 15.81
N ALA A 68 12.69 -15.10 15.22
CA ALA A 68 13.22 -13.78 15.02
C ALA A 68 12.34 -12.74 15.72
N ARG A 69 12.96 -11.68 16.24
CA ARG A 69 12.31 -10.54 16.86
C ARG A 69 12.64 -9.27 16.08
N VAL A 70 11.64 -8.42 15.92
CA VAL A 70 11.80 -7.10 15.31
C VAL A 70 11.80 -6.01 16.40
N ALA A 71 12.70 -5.04 16.28
CA ALA A 71 12.79 -3.91 17.19
C ALA A 71 11.71 -2.87 16.86
N THR A 72 10.86 -2.55 17.82
CA THR A 72 9.72 -1.64 17.62
C THR A 72 9.58 -0.64 18.75
N VAL A 73 8.93 0.49 18.46
CA VAL A 73 8.51 1.49 19.44
C VAL A 73 7.00 1.72 19.34
N ASN A 74 6.37 2.27 20.37
CA ASN A 74 4.95 2.64 20.32
C ASN A 74 4.74 3.77 19.31
N PHE A 75 3.75 3.64 18.42
CA PHE A 75 3.44 4.62 17.38
C PHE A 75 3.09 5.98 17.97
N GLY A 76 2.13 6.00 18.90
CA GLY A 76 1.65 7.20 19.56
C GLY A 76 2.74 8.02 20.20
N ASP A 77 3.64 7.36 20.92
CA ASP A 77 4.73 8.02 21.62
C ASP A 77 5.82 8.50 20.66
N ALA A 78 6.13 7.70 19.62
CA ALA A 78 7.17 8.04 18.64
C ALA A 78 6.87 9.30 17.82
N VAL A 79 5.59 9.57 17.54
CA VAL A 79 5.18 10.74 16.72
C VAL A 79 4.32 11.76 17.48
N GLY A 80 4.08 11.54 18.77
CA GLY A 80 3.28 12.41 19.64
C GLY A 80 1.80 12.49 19.22
N LEU A 81 1.18 11.35 18.91
CA LEU A 81 -0.22 11.30 18.47
C LEU A 81 -1.20 11.74 19.55
N CYS A 82 -2.28 12.38 19.11
CA CYS A 82 -3.42 12.62 19.97
C CYS A 82 -4.01 11.29 20.49
N PRO A 83 -4.56 11.26 21.72
CA PRO A 83 -5.08 10.03 22.33
C PRO A 83 -6.16 9.31 21.50
N SER A 84 -6.88 10.03 20.65
CA SER A 84 -7.95 9.51 19.80
C SER A 84 -7.45 8.87 18.50
N GLU A 85 -6.18 9.00 18.15
CA GLU A 85 -5.67 8.50 16.86
C GLU A 85 -5.74 6.98 16.77
N ARG A 86 -6.20 6.51 15.61
CA ARG A 86 -6.27 5.07 15.34
C ARG A 86 -4.88 4.46 15.37
N PHE A 87 -4.80 3.23 15.85
CA PHE A 87 -3.56 2.44 15.97
C PHE A 87 -2.49 3.06 16.87
N ARG A 88 -2.80 4.12 17.65
CA ARG A 88 -1.85 4.79 18.55
C ARG A 88 -1.03 3.82 19.40
N GLU A 89 -1.68 2.81 19.95
CA GLU A 89 -1.05 1.85 20.87
C GLU A 89 -0.26 0.73 20.18
N GLN A 90 -0.25 0.69 18.85
CA GLN A 90 0.43 -0.36 18.10
C GLN A 90 1.94 -0.05 17.92
N PRO A 91 2.78 -1.08 17.79
CA PRO A 91 4.19 -0.89 17.51
C PRO A 91 4.44 -0.38 16.09
N ILE A 92 5.51 0.36 15.88
CA ILE A 92 6.07 0.69 14.56
C ILE A 92 7.53 0.29 14.48
N GLY A 93 8.01 0.01 13.26
CA GLY A 93 9.45 -0.17 13.02
C GLY A 93 9.85 -0.59 11.60
N ALA A 94 8.91 -1.08 10.77
CA ALA A 94 9.17 -1.32 9.36
C ALA A 94 9.32 0.03 8.61
N PHE A 95 10.18 0.08 7.59
CA PHE A 95 10.39 1.31 6.81
C PHE A 95 9.69 1.31 5.45
N CYS A 96 9.35 0.12 4.92
CA CYS A 96 8.68 -0.08 3.65
C CYS A 96 7.88 -1.39 3.65
N SER A 97 7.16 -1.61 2.55
CA SER A 97 6.39 -2.82 2.26
C SER A 97 6.83 -3.46 0.94
N GLY A 98 6.39 -4.69 0.68
CA GLY A 98 6.57 -5.35 -0.60
C GLY A 98 5.63 -6.53 -0.80
N SER A 99 5.65 -7.13 -1.99
CA SER A 99 4.82 -8.27 -2.36
C SER A 99 5.64 -9.41 -2.95
N LEU A 100 5.44 -10.63 -2.45
CA LEU A 100 5.99 -11.84 -3.05
C LEU A 100 5.31 -12.09 -4.39
N VAL A 101 6.03 -11.96 -5.50
CA VAL A 101 5.52 -12.11 -6.88
C VAL A 101 6.19 -13.26 -7.63
N GLY A 102 7.10 -13.98 -6.98
CA GLY A 102 7.66 -15.26 -7.43
C GLY A 102 8.11 -16.12 -6.27
N GLU A 103 8.71 -17.28 -6.54
CA GLU A 103 9.15 -18.20 -5.47
C GLU A 103 10.17 -17.55 -4.52
N ASP A 104 11.02 -16.67 -5.04
CA ASP A 104 12.05 -15.93 -4.31
C ASP A 104 12.13 -14.47 -4.77
N LEU A 105 11.05 -13.94 -5.35
CA LEU A 105 11.01 -12.59 -5.93
C LEU A 105 10.02 -11.71 -5.17
N VAL A 106 10.50 -10.57 -4.67
CA VAL A 106 9.69 -9.53 -4.04
C VAL A 106 9.68 -8.27 -4.88
N MET A 107 8.49 -7.73 -5.11
CA MET A 107 8.26 -6.44 -5.75
C MET A 107 8.05 -5.37 -4.67
N THR A 108 8.63 -4.19 -4.85
CA THR A 108 8.54 -3.04 -3.94
C THR A 108 8.77 -1.73 -4.70
N ALA A 109 8.79 -0.58 -4.03
CA ALA A 109 9.15 0.71 -4.61
C ALA A 109 10.67 0.81 -4.78
N GLY A 110 11.13 1.44 -5.85
CA GLY A 110 12.55 1.65 -6.14
C GLY A 110 13.24 2.56 -5.12
N HIS A 111 12.51 3.45 -4.45
CA HIS A 111 13.06 4.25 -3.35
C HIS A 111 13.20 3.49 -2.03
N CYS A 112 12.55 2.33 -1.87
CA CYS A 112 12.75 1.47 -0.70
C CYS A 112 14.09 0.73 -0.75
N ILE A 113 14.57 0.40 -1.96
CA ILE A 113 15.83 -0.31 -2.20
C ILE A 113 16.58 0.42 -3.32
N VAL A 114 17.39 1.41 -2.96
CA VAL A 114 18.03 2.35 -3.92
C VAL A 114 19.27 1.78 -4.60
N ASP A 115 19.94 0.82 -3.99
CA ASP A 115 21.17 0.18 -4.48
C ASP A 115 21.46 -1.17 -3.78
N GLU A 116 22.50 -1.86 -4.21
CA GLU A 116 22.88 -3.16 -3.64
C GLU A 116 23.28 -3.08 -2.16
N ALA A 117 23.77 -1.92 -1.68
CA ALA A 117 24.07 -1.74 -0.26
C ALA A 117 22.78 -1.69 0.57
N SER A 118 21.78 -0.93 0.12
CA SER A 118 20.45 -0.91 0.75
C SER A 118 19.74 -2.27 0.68
N CYS A 119 19.93 -3.02 -0.40
CA CYS A 119 19.46 -4.41 -0.50
C CYS A 119 20.14 -5.28 0.58
N ALA A 120 21.47 -5.30 0.64
CA ALA A 120 22.21 -6.09 1.61
C ALA A 120 21.86 -5.75 3.08
N ASP A 121 21.52 -4.49 3.36
CA ASP A 121 21.12 -3.99 4.67
C ASP A 121 19.62 -4.22 5.01
N THR A 122 18.83 -4.78 4.09
CA THR A 122 17.39 -4.98 4.28
C THR A 122 17.05 -6.42 4.67
N LYS A 123 16.23 -6.55 5.71
CA LYS A 123 15.51 -7.79 6.07
C LYS A 123 14.04 -7.68 5.70
N LEU A 124 13.52 -8.76 5.15
CA LEU A 124 12.13 -8.92 4.77
C LEU A 124 11.46 -9.87 5.76
N VAL A 125 10.45 -9.39 6.47
CA VAL A 125 9.81 -10.10 7.57
C VAL A 125 8.34 -10.32 7.24
N PHE A 126 7.94 -11.57 7.04
CA PHE A 126 6.53 -11.93 6.91
C PHE A 126 5.89 -12.16 8.29
N GLY A 127 4.60 -11.92 8.41
CA GLY A 127 3.82 -12.25 9.62
C GLY A 127 3.77 -11.16 10.70
N TYR A 128 4.32 -9.98 10.44
CA TYR A 128 4.18 -8.80 11.31
C TYR A 128 2.77 -8.20 11.20
N ALA A 129 1.85 -8.65 12.06
CA ALA A 129 0.43 -8.30 12.02
C ALA A 129 -0.23 -8.41 13.41
N VAL A 130 -1.39 -7.77 13.59
CA VAL A 130 -2.33 -8.07 14.68
C VAL A 130 -3.29 -9.15 14.20
N THR A 131 -3.17 -10.36 14.74
CA THR A 131 -3.90 -11.54 14.21
C THR A 131 -5.22 -11.82 14.92
N GLU A 132 -5.49 -11.16 16.05
CA GLU A 132 -6.68 -11.37 16.85
C GLU A 132 -7.13 -10.07 17.53
N ARG A 133 -8.44 -9.93 17.75
CA ARG A 133 -9.03 -8.75 18.41
C ARG A 133 -8.50 -8.63 19.85
N GLY A 134 -8.00 -7.44 20.19
CA GLY A 134 -7.52 -7.13 21.53
C GLY A 134 -6.17 -7.76 21.89
N LYS A 135 -5.47 -8.39 20.93
CA LYS A 135 -4.10 -8.88 21.12
C LYS A 135 -3.08 -7.86 20.61
N ALA A 136 -1.87 -7.93 21.15
CA ALA A 136 -0.74 -7.18 20.64
C ALA A 136 -0.32 -7.71 19.25
N ALA A 137 0.41 -6.88 18.50
CA ALA A 137 0.98 -7.30 17.24
C ALA A 137 2.08 -8.36 17.42
N ASN A 138 2.23 -9.24 16.43
CA ASN A 138 3.29 -10.24 16.41
C ASN A 138 4.65 -9.57 16.11
N THR A 139 5.42 -9.22 17.13
CA THR A 139 6.80 -8.72 17.00
C THR A 139 7.86 -9.82 17.06
N ALA A 140 7.43 -11.08 17.21
CA ALA A 140 8.28 -12.26 17.13
C ALA A 140 7.69 -13.27 16.13
N VAL A 141 8.44 -13.59 15.08
CA VAL A 141 8.02 -14.50 13.99
C VAL A 141 8.94 -15.72 13.91
N PRO A 142 8.56 -16.81 13.22
CA PRO A 142 9.50 -17.86 12.89
C PRO A 142 10.72 -17.30 12.15
N ALA A 143 11.93 -17.75 12.48
CA ALA A 143 13.14 -17.32 11.77
C ALA A 143 13.10 -17.67 10.27
N SER A 144 12.36 -18.73 9.91
CA SER A 144 12.09 -19.11 8.52
C SER A 144 11.31 -18.05 7.73
N ASP A 145 10.55 -17.18 8.41
CA ASP A 145 9.80 -16.06 7.81
C ASP A 145 10.63 -14.77 7.63
N VAL A 146 11.92 -14.81 7.98
CA VAL A 146 12.85 -13.68 7.80
C VAL A 146 13.84 -13.95 6.67
N TYR A 147 13.82 -13.11 5.65
CA TYR A 147 14.63 -13.24 4.44
C TYR A 147 15.58 -12.06 4.31
N SER A 148 16.71 -12.28 3.63
CA SER A 148 17.62 -11.22 3.21
C SER A 148 17.41 -10.92 1.74
N CYS A 149 17.60 -9.65 1.33
CA CYS A 149 17.69 -9.32 -0.08
C CYS A 149 19.05 -9.78 -0.61
N LYS A 150 19.03 -10.64 -1.64
CA LYS A 150 20.23 -11.23 -2.26
C LYS A 150 20.82 -10.33 -3.34
N LYS A 151 19.95 -9.75 -4.17
CA LYS A 151 20.32 -8.79 -5.22
C LYS A 151 19.10 -8.06 -5.76
N ILE A 152 19.35 -6.94 -6.43
CA ILE A 152 18.35 -6.26 -7.25
C ILE A 152 18.28 -6.93 -8.63
N VAL A 153 17.11 -7.44 -9.00
CA VAL A 153 16.87 -8.02 -10.34
C VAL A 153 16.62 -6.91 -11.37
N LYS A 154 15.79 -5.94 -10.99
CA LYS A 154 15.45 -4.78 -11.80
C LYS A 154 15.04 -3.64 -10.89
N ARG A 155 15.40 -2.41 -11.25
CA ARG A 155 14.95 -1.22 -10.54
C ARG A 155 14.80 -0.05 -11.49
N ASP A 156 13.81 0.78 -11.20
CA ASP A 156 13.71 2.13 -11.70
C ASP A 156 13.34 3.04 -10.53
N LEU A 157 13.92 4.23 -10.54
CA LEU A 157 13.65 5.26 -9.56
C LEU A 157 13.58 6.53 -10.36
N ASP A 158 12.45 7.19 -10.24
CA ASP A 158 12.23 8.52 -10.77
C ASP A 158 13.37 9.44 -10.31
N LYS A 159 14.33 9.66 -11.20
CA LYS A 159 15.44 10.56 -10.93
C LYS A 159 14.92 11.97 -11.12
N PRO A 160 15.09 12.89 -10.15
CA PRO A 160 14.93 14.29 -10.46
C PRO A 160 15.90 14.59 -11.61
N PRO A 161 15.44 15.22 -12.70
CA PRO A 161 16.25 15.34 -13.89
C PRO A 161 17.45 16.25 -13.62
N THR A 162 18.66 15.73 -13.86
CA THR A 162 19.92 16.44 -13.63
C THR A 162 20.39 17.19 -14.88
N GLY A 163 20.92 18.40 -14.73
CA GLY A 163 21.46 19.25 -15.80
C GLY A 163 20.46 20.27 -16.37
N THR A 164 20.92 21.25 -17.17
CA THR A 164 20.10 22.39 -17.67
C THR A 164 18.93 21.94 -18.56
N VAL A 165 19.11 20.87 -19.34
CA VAL A 165 18.05 20.20 -20.12
C VAL A 165 17.10 19.44 -19.20
N GLY A 166 17.63 18.87 -18.12
CA GLY A 166 16.86 18.20 -17.07
C GLY A 166 15.96 19.16 -16.30
N ILE A 167 16.42 20.38 -15.99
CA ILE A 167 15.60 21.41 -15.33
C ILE A 167 14.42 21.83 -16.21
N ILE A 168 14.62 22.01 -17.52
CA ILE A 168 13.52 22.29 -18.46
C ILE A 168 12.56 21.08 -18.53
N GLY A 169 13.10 19.85 -18.54
CA GLY A 169 12.31 18.61 -18.44
C GLY A 169 11.55 18.45 -17.12
N ALA A 170 12.08 18.93 -15.99
CA ALA A 170 11.39 18.96 -14.70
C ALA A 170 10.28 20.01 -14.67
N ILE A 171 10.52 21.20 -15.25
CA ILE A 171 9.50 22.24 -15.34
C ILE A 171 8.35 21.73 -16.23
N VAL A 172 8.67 21.15 -17.39
CA VAL A 172 7.67 20.53 -18.28
C VAL A 172 7.02 19.30 -17.64
N GLY A 173 7.78 18.47 -16.92
CA GLY A 173 7.30 17.25 -16.27
C GLY A 173 6.41 17.50 -15.06
N ASN A 174 6.64 18.59 -14.31
CA ASN A 174 5.72 19.06 -13.27
C ASN A 174 4.47 19.73 -13.87
N VAL A 175 4.56 20.30 -15.07
CA VAL A 175 3.41 20.88 -15.80
C VAL A 175 2.58 19.81 -16.52
N LEU A 176 3.19 18.71 -16.96
CA LEU A 176 2.54 17.62 -17.72
C LEU A 176 2.30 16.33 -16.91
N ASP A 177 2.83 16.26 -15.68
CA ASP A 177 2.82 15.09 -14.79
C ASP A 177 3.39 13.84 -15.50
N THR A 178 4.68 13.93 -15.83
CA THR A 178 5.50 12.91 -16.52
C THR A 178 6.45 12.16 -15.59
N THR A 179 6.12 12.14 -14.30
CA THR A 179 6.89 11.49 -13.24
C THR A 179 7.20 10.03 -13.61
N GLY A 180 8.49 9.67 -13.63
CA GLY A 180 9.01 8.38 -14.07
C GLY A 180 8.70 7.25 -13.09
N PRO A 181 8.66 5.98 -13.56
CA PRO A 181 8.28 4.84 -12.74
C PRO A 181 9.18 4.69 -11.52
N ASP A 182 8.60 4.21 -10.43
CA ASP A 182 9.33 3.88 -9.21
C ASP A 182 9.02 2.43 -8.82
N TYR A 183 10.00 1.55 -8.95
CA TYR A 183 9.84 0.13 -8.62
C TYR A 183 11.19 -0.56 -8.40
N ALA A 184 11.20 -1.60 -7.60
CA ALA A 184 12.26 -2.59 -7.54
C ALA A 184 11.66 -4.00 -7.57
N LEU A 185 12.32 -4.89 -8.29
CA LEU A 185 12.16 -6.33 -8.20
C LEU A 185 13.46 -6.87 -7.62
N ILE A 186 13.37 -7.50 -6.44
CA ILE A 186 14.52 -8.03 -5.72
C ILE A 186 14.40 -9.55 -5.59
N GLN A 187 15.55 -10.22 -5.58
CA GLN A 187 15.64 -11.65 -5.30
C GLN A 187 15.98 -11.85 -3.82
N LEU A 188 15.30 -12.79 -3.17
CA LEU A 188 15.56 -13.21 -1.80
C LEU A 188 16.72 -14.20 -1.73
N ASP A 189 17.29 -14.37 -0.54
CA ASP A 189 18.37 -15.34 -0.28
C ASP A 189 17.95 -16.80 -0.47
N ARG A 190 16.64 -17.09 -0.43
CA ARG A 190 16.06 -18.41 -0.65
C ARG A 190 14.59 -18.31 -1.09
N LYS A 191 14.03 -19.43 -1.55
CA LYS A 191 12.60 -19.55 -1.88
C LYS A 191 11.75 -19.42 -0.62
N VAL A 192 10.61 -18.75 -0.77
CA VAL A 192 9.58 -18.61 0.27
C VAL A 192 8.71 -19.85 0.28
N THR A 193 8.54 -20.45 1.46
CA THR A 193 7.68 -21.63 1.67
C THR A 193 6.40 -21.24 2.41
N GLY A 194 5.31 -21.98 2.18
CA GLY A 194 4.04 -21.76 2.90
C GLY A 194 3.27 -20.51 2.49
N ARG A 195 3.70 -19.81 1.43
CA ARG A 195 3.07 -18.60 0.89
C ARG A 195 2.99 -18.70 -0.63
N ARG A 196 1.87 -18.25 -1.21
CA ARG A 196 1.68 -18.27 -2.67
C ARG A 196 2.12 -16.92 -3.26
N PRO A 197 2.94 -16.89 -4.32
CA PRO A 197 3.20 -15.66 -5.05
C PRO A 197 1.89 -14.98 -5.49
N LEU A 198 1.84 -13.67 -5.32
CA LEU A 198 0.68 -12.85 -5.62
C LEU A 198 0.53 -12.65 -7.14
N PRO A 199 -0.68 -12.84 -7.69
CA PRO A 199 -0.89 -12.68 -9.11
C PRO A 199 -0.85 -11.20 -9.49
N ILE A 200 -0.25 -10.90 -10.64
CA ILE A 200 -0.21 -9.54 -11.22
C ILE A 200 -1.15 -9.43 -12.40
N ASN A 201 -1.69 -8.24 -12.66
CA ASN A 201 -2.42 -7.98 -13.89
C ASN A 201 -1.45 -7.94 -15.07
N ARG A 202 -1.54 -8.93 -15.97
CA ARG A 202 -0.74 -9.00 -17.20
C ARG A 202 -1.43 -8.41 -18.42
N GLY A 203 -2.72 -8.13 -18.33
CA GLY A 203 -3.56 -7.61 -19.39
C GLY A 203 -3.43 -6.10 -19.59
N SER A 204 -4.56 -5.47 -19.91
CA SER A 204 -4.68 -4.02 -20.06
C SER A 204 -4.54 -3.31 -18.71
N LYS A 205 -4.01 -2.07 -18.73
CA LYS A 205 -3.93 -1.21 -17.54
C LYS A 205 -5.30 -1.03 -16.89
N VAL A 206 -5.29 -0.89 -15.56
CA VAL A 206 -6.48 -0.55 -14.76
C VAL A 206 -7.12 0.75 -15.25
N LYS A 207 -8.45 0.77 -15.29
CA LYS A 207 -9.25 1.91 -15.75
C LYS A 207 -9.65 2.82 -14.58
N GLU A 208 -9.93 4.08 -14.89
CA GLU A 208 -10.56 5.01 -13.94
C GLU A 208 -11.87 4.43 -13.40
N GLY A 209 -12.14 4.66 -12.12
CA GLY A 209 -13.30 4.12 -11.40
C GLY A 209 -13.17 2.66 -10.97
N ALA A 210 -12.12 1.93 -11.37
CA ALA A 210 -11.92 0.56 -10.89
C ALA A 210 -11.72 0.55 -9.37
N GLN A 211 -12.45 -0.33 -8.69
CA GLN A 211 -12.32 -0.51 -7.24
C GLN A 211 -11.03 -1.26 -6.91
N ILE A 212 -10.33 -0.78 -5.89
CA ILE A 212 -9.02 -1.25 -5.50
C ILE A 212 -8.88 -1.28 -3.98
N PHE A 213 -7.87 -2.00 -3.51
CA PHE A 213 -7.46 -2.01 -2.11
C PHE A 213 -5.95 -2.18 -2.03
N VAL A 214 -5.35 -1.80 -0.90
CA VAL A 214 -3.92 -1.93 -0.63
C VAL A 214 -3.70 -2.74 0.63
N ILE A 215 -2.63 -3.52 0.64
CA ILE A 215 -2.18 -4.24 1.82
C ILE A 215 -0.73 -3.86 2.06
N GLY A 216 -0.41 -3.39 3.27
CA GLY A 216 0.89 -2.80 3.55
C GLY A 216 1.17 -2.54 5.01
N HIS A 217 2.29 -1.85 5.26
CA HIS A 217 2.80 -1.49 6.58
C HIS A 217 2.89 0.05 6.72
N PRO A 218 1.74 0.77 6.78
CA PRO A 218 1.71 2.22 6.95
C PRO A 218 2.53 2.62 8.17
N VAL A 219 3.40 3.61 8.03
CA VAL A 219 4.28 4.19 9.07
C VAL A 219 5.07 3.16 9.88
N GLY A 220 5.27 1.96 9.31
CA GLY A 220 5.91 0.85 9.99
C GLY A 220 5.02 0.03 10.92
N LEU A 221 3.70 0.24 10.88
CA LEU A 221 2.71 -0.52 11.65
C LEU A 221 2.67 -1.99 11.23
N PRO A 222 2.10 -2.87 12.09
CA PRO A 222 1.72 -4.22 11.69
C PRO A 222 0.78 -4.13 10.49
N LEU A 223 0.75 -5.19 9.67
CA LEU A 223 0.00 -5.21 8.40
C LEU A 223 -1.41 -4.61 8.54
N LYS A 224 -1.72 -3.70 7.62
CA LYS A 224 -3.03 -3.09 7.44
C LYS A 224 -3.57 -3.41 6.06
N VAL A 225 -4.89 -3.48 5.98
CA VAL A 225 -5.64 -3.53 4.72
C VAL A 225 -6.46 -2.24 4.63
N ALA A 226 -6.34 -1.50 3.54
CA ALA A 226 -7.16 -0.31 3.30
C ALA A 226 -7.92 -0.50 1.98
N GLY A 227 -9.24 -0.35 2.04
CA GLY A 227 -10.18 -0.69 0.98
C GLY A 227 -10.98 0.51 0.50
N ASP A 228 -12.21 0.26 0.03
CA ASP A 228 -13.22 1.25 -0.37
C ASP A 228 -12.72 2.40 -1.25
N ALA A 229 -11.66 2.13 -2.01
CA ALA A 229 -10.99 3.08 -2.87
C ALA A 229 -11.20 2.75 -4.34
N LYS A 230 -10.92 3.73 -5.19
CA LYS A 230 -11.03 3.67 -6.63
C LYS A 230 -9.82 4.32 -7.30
N VAL A 231 -9.55 3.90 -8.52
CA VAL A 231 -8.67 4.62 -9.42
C VAL A 231 -9.32 5.96 -9.80
N ARG A 232 -8.65 7.07 -9.47
CA ARG A 232 -9.13 8.43 -9.77
C ARG A 232 -8.76 8.84 -11.18
N SER A 233 -7.48 8.72 -11.53
CA SER A 233 -7.00 8.95 -12.89
C SER A 233 -5.99 7.92 -13.31
N SER A 234 -6.17 7.40 -14.52
CA SER A 234 -5.29 6.40 -15.14
C SER A 234 -5.14 6.75 -16.62
N LYS A 235 -4.09 7.54 -16.92
CA LYS A 235 -3.79 7.91 -18.31
C LYS A 235 -2.89 6.85 -18.94
N PHE A 236 -3.28 6.36 -20.11
CA PHE A 236 -2.59 5.27 -20.78
C PHE A 236 -1.07 5.49 -20.94
N MET A 237 -0.65 6.73 -21.23
CA MET A 237 0.76 7.09 -21.43
C MET A 237 1.59 7.20 -20.14
N ARG A 238 0.96 7.19 -18.97
CA ARG A 238 1.67 7.39 -17.69
C ARG A 238 2.17 6.08 -17.13
N ALA A 239 3.30 6.17 -16.42
CA ALA A 239 3.86 5.08 -15.63
C ALA A 239 3.04 4.81 -14.34
N HIS A 240 2.18 5.75 -13.94
CA HIS A 240 1.38 5.68 -12.72
C HIS A 240 -0.08 6.00 -12.97
N PHE A 241 -0.91 5.54 -12.04
CA PHE A 241 -2.28 5.99 -11.83
C PHE A 241 -2.42 6.58 -10.43
N THR A 242 -3.46 7.38 -10.22
CA THR A 242 -3.79 8.00 -8.92
C THR A 242 -5.02 7.36 -8.31
N THR A 243 -5.08 7.37 -6.99
CA THR A 243 -6.12 6.69 -6.19
C THR A 243 -6.55 7.52 -4.98
N ASP A 244 -7.62 7.14 -4.31
CA ASP A 244 -8.03 7.62 -2.98
C ASP A 244 -7.83 6.55 -1.89
N LEU A 245 -6.75 5.77 -1.97
CA LEU A 245 -6.41 4.82 -0.92
C LEU A 245 -5.94 5.55 0.35
N ASP A 246 -6.36 5.07 1.51
CA ASP A 246 -5.85 5.53 2.81
C ASP A 246 -4.44 4.99 3.06
N THR A 247 -3.43 5.75 2.64
CA THR A 247 -2.02 5.35 2.73
C THR A 247 -1.16 6.41 3.37
N PHE A 248 0.01 5.98 3.81
CA PHE A 248 0.95 6.75 4.61
C PHE A 248 2.35 6.35 4.17
N GLY A 249 3.36 7.19 4.46
CA GLY A 249 4.76 6.78 4.37
C GLY A 249 4.97 5.41 5.05
N GLY A 250 5.80 4.54 4.47
CA GLY A 250 5.93 3.13 4.91
C GLY A 250 4.99 2.15 4.17
N ASN A 251 3.84 2.60 3.66
CA ASN A 251 3.12 1.80 2.64
C ASN A 251 3.88 1.74 1.31
N SER A 252 4.90 2.56 1.10
CA SER A 252 5.77 2.47 -0.06
C SER A 252 6.17 1.03 -0.38
N GLY A 253 5.94 0.62 -1.63
CA GLY A 253 6.17 -0.75 -2.10
C GLY A 253 5.01 -1.72 -1.92
N SER A 254 3.93 -1.30 -1.24
CA SER A 254 2.74 -2.14 -1.05
C SER A 254 2.07 -2.48 -2.38
N PRO A 255 1.60 -3.73 -2.56
CA PRO A 255 0.75 -4.08 -3.69
C PRO A 255 -0.61 -3.38 -3.59
N VAL A 256 -1.02 -2.77 -4.71
CA VAL A 256 -2.39 -2.29 -4.91
C VAL A 256 -3.13 -3.29 -5.78
N PHE A 257 -4.19 -3.86 -5.24
CA PHE A 257 -4.98 -4.91 -5.86
C PHE A 257 -6.25 -4.38 -6.48
N ASN A 258 -6.65 -4.97 -7.60
CA ASN A 258 -8.01 -4.85 -8.12
C ASN A 258 -8.98 -5.62 -7.23
N LEU A 259 -10.07 -4.97 -6.78
CA LEU A 259 -11.02 -5.59 -5.88
C LEU A 259 -11.73 -6.81 -6.49
N LYS A 260 -11.98 -6.78 -7.81
CA LYS A 260 -12.67 -7.86 -8.54
C LYS A 260 -11.76 -9.01 -8.90
N THR A 261 -10.60 -8.73 -9.50
CA THR A 261 -9.71 -9.79 -10.02
C THR A 261 -8.72 -10.31 -8.99
N LYS A 262 -8.52 -9.59 -7.88
CA LYS A 262 -7.51 -9.87 -6.85
C LYS A 262 -6.07 -9.91 -7.38
N GLN A 263 -5.86 -9.35 -8.56
CA GLN A 263 -4.53 -9.19 -9.15
C GLN A 263 -3.95 -7.83 -8.78
N ILE A 264 -2.63 -7.78 -8.63
CA ILE A 264 -1.90 -6.53 -8.40
C ILE A 264 -1.96 -5.68 -9.67
N GLU A 265 -2.45 -4.46 -9.55
CA GLU A 265 -2.48 -3.44 -10.61
C GLU A 265 -1.25 -2.54 -10.58
N GLY A 266 -0.60 -2.43 -9.42
CA GLY A 266 0.60 -1.64 -9.27
C GLY A 266 1.20 -1.63 -7.86
N ILE A 267 2.20 -0.77 -7.71
CA ILE A 267 3.02 -0.59 -6.51
C ILE A 267 2.75 0.82 -5.98
N LEU A 268 2.33 0.95 -4.72
CA LEU A 268 2.17 2.26 -4.11
C LEU A 268 3.55 2.92 -3.91
N VAL A 269 3.73 4.14 -4.40
CA VAL A 269 5.06 4.79 -4.44
C VAL A 269 5.11 6.22 -3.94
N ARG A 270 4.01 6.96 -4.01
CA ARG A 270 3.97 8.34 -3.54
C ARG A 270 2.62 8.62 -2.94
N GLY A 271 2.65 9.42 -1.89
CA GLY A 271 1.48 9.93 -1.22
C GLY A 271 1.66 11.37 -0.84
N GLY A 272 0.85 11.82 0.11
CA GLY A 272 0.89 13.19 0.55
C GLY A 272 1.39 13.42 1.97
N THR A 273 0.86 14.47 2.58
CA THR A 273 1.13 14.83 3.96
C THR A 273 0.40 13.83 4.85
N ASP A 274 1.17 13.10 5.64
CA ASP A 274 0.61 12.05 6.50
C ASP A 274 -0.07 12.59 7.76
N PHE A 275 0.52 13.63 8.35
CA PHE A 275 0.12 14.16 9.66
C PHE A 275 0.19 15.68 9.70
N VAL A 276 -0.67 16.25 10.54
CA VAL A 276 -0.66 17.68 10.89
C VAL A 276 -0.74 17.86 12.40
N LYS A 277 -0.44 19.06 12.89
CA LYS A 277 -0.60 19.40 14.30
C LYS A 277 -2.05 19.80 14.58
N SER A 278 -2.62 19.24 15.64
CA SER A 278 -3.91 19.67 16.17
C SER A 278 -3.76 21.02 16.90
N PRO A 279 -4.87 21.74 17.15
CA PRO A 279 -4.86 22.95 17.99
C PRO A 279 -4.27 22.72 19.39
N GLU A 280 -4.39 21.50 19.92
CA GLU A 280 -3.87 21.07 21.22
C GLU A 280 -2.38 20.68 21.19
N GLY A 281 -1.75 20.73 20.01
CA GLY A 281 -0.30 20.51 19.82
C GLY A 281 0.13 19.04 19.64
N CYS A 282 -0.80 18.08 19.80
CA CYS A 282 -0.56 16.69 19.43
C CYS A 282 -0.70 16.47 17.93
N THR A 283 -0.24 15.33 17.45
CA THR A 283 -0.22 14.97 16.02
C THR A 283 -1.50 14.20 15.67
N VAL A 284 -2.15 14.58 14.56
CA VAL A 284 -3.31 13.87 14.00
C VAL A 284 -3.06 13.48 12.55
N SER A 285 -3.68 12.39 12.12
CA SER A 285 -3.68 11.97 10.71
C SER A 285 -4.32 13.04 9.84
N TYR A 286 -3.72 13.35 8.69
CA TYR A 286 -4.26 14.36 7.80
C TYR A 286 -5.34 13.79 6.87
N SER A 287 -6.59 14.12 7.18
CA SER A 287 -7.77 13.69 6.42
C SER A 287 -8.45 14.87 5.72
N VAL A 288 -9.11 14.58 4.60
CA VAL A 288 -10.05 15.52 3.94
C VAL A 288 -11.14 14.69 3.21
N GLY A 289 -12.08 15.35 2.51
CA GLY A 289 -13.12 14.68 1.74
C GLY A 289 -12.63 13.69 0.68
N GLN A 290 -13.47 12.68 0.40
CA GLN A 290 -13.17 11.55 -0.49
C GLN A 290 -12.67 11.95 -1.88
N ASN A 291 -13.14 13.08 -2.43
CA ASN A 291 -12.81 13.52 -3.78
C ASN A 291 -11.77 14.66 -3.82
N ASP A 292 -11.28 15.13 -2.68
CA ASP A 292 -10.29 16.22 -2.64
C ASP A 292 -8.85 15.66 -2.70
N GLY A 293 -7.86 16.56 -2.72
CA GLY A 293 -6.41 16.24 -2.78
C GLY A 293 -5.97 15.58 -4.09
N LYS A 294 -4.65 15.44 -4.28
CA LYS A 294 -4.11 14.89 -5.54
C LYS A 294 -4.25 13.37 -5.69
N GLY A 295 -4.46 12.64 -4.60
CA GLY A 295 -4.50 11.18 -4.60
C GLY A 295 -3.13 10.54 -4.39
N GLU A 296 -3.14 9.24 -4.13
CA GLU A 296 -1.94 8.43 -3.97
C GLU A 296 -1.49 7.89 -5.33
N ALA A 297 -0.19 8.01 -5.64
CA ALA A 297 0.35 7.53 -6.91
C ALA A 297 0.84 6.09 -6.81
N VAL A 298 0.44 5.29 -7.81
CA VAL A 298 0.72 3.87 -7.90
C VAL A 298 1.41 3.58 -9.23
N THR A 299 2.64 3.07 -9.20
CA THR A 299 3.36 2.63 -10.40
C THR A 299 2.62 1.43 -10.99
N HIS A 300 2.22 1.52 -12.26
CA HIS A 300 1.55 0.41 -12.94
C HIS A 300 2.45 -0.83 -12.97
N VAL A 301 1.90 -1.99 -12.61
CA VAL A 301 2.64 -3.26 -12.67
C VAL A 301 3.11 -3.59 -14.10
N SER A 302 2.45 -3.01 -15.11
CA SER A 302 2.83 -3.17 -16.52
C SER A 302 4.26 -2.72 -16.83
N VAL A 303 4.88 -1.86 -16.03
CA VAL A 303 6.26 -1.41 -16.28
C VAL A 303 7.31 -2.48 -15.94
N LEU A 304 6.95 -3.49 -15.14
CA LEU A 304 7.86 -4.57 -14.75
C LEU A 304 7.31 -6.00 -14.96
N LYS A 305 6.09 -6.15 -15.48
CA LYS A 305 5.40 -7.45 -15.61
C LYS A 305 6.19 -8.51 -16.39
N ASP A 306 7.03 -8.09 -17.33
CA ASP A 306 7.83 -8.98 -18.18
C ASP A 306 9.06 -9.54 -17.44
N HIS A 307 9.42 -8.96 -16.30
CA HIS A 307 10.46 -9.45 -15.40
C HIS A 307 9.91 -10.37 -14.30
N ILE A 308 8.59 -10.43 -14.14
CA ILE A 308 7.93 -11.28 -13.14
C ILE A 308 7.52 -12.60 -13.82
N PRO A 309 7.83 -13.78 -13.26
CA PRO A 309 7.42 -15.07 -13.82
C PRO A 309 5.89 -15.21 -13.90
N SER A 310 5.41 -15.87 -14.96
CA SER A 310 4.00 -16.26 -15.05
C SER A 310 3.83 -17.59 -14.32
N PHE A 311 3.18 -17.57 -13.17
CA PHE A 311 2.70 -18.79 -12.54
C PHE A 311 1.39 -19.15 -13.21
N LYS A 312 1.28 -20.37 -13.76
CA LYS A 312 -0.04 -20.94 -13.99
C LYS A 312 -0.70 -20.97 -12.62
N SER A 313 -1.80 -20.25 -12.43
CA SER A 313 -2.60 -20.42 -11.22
C SER A 313 -2.80 -21.91 -11.00
N ALA A 314 -2.50 -22.39 -9.80
CA ALA A 314 -2.93 -23.71 -9.34
C ALA A 314 -4.46 -23.67 -9.19
N ASP A 315 -5.13 -23.62 -10.34
CA ASP A 315 -6.57 -23.61 -10.54
C ASP A 315 -6.89 -24.68 -11.59
N GLU A 316 -6.39 -25.89 -11.35
CA GLU A 316 -7.30 -27.03 -11.34
C GLU A 316 -7.88 -27.10 -9.93
N SER A 317 -8.85 -26.23 -9.64
CA SER A 317 -9.87 -26.59 -8.67
C SER A 317 -10.48 -27.91 -9.18
N PRO A 318 -10.61 -28.96 -8.35
CA PRO A 318 -11.31 -30.16 -8.79
C PRO A 318 -12.68 -29.72 -9.29
N LYS A 319 -13.04 -30.13 -10.52
CA LYS A 319 -14.40 -29.95 -11.01
C LYS A 319 -15.33 -30.43 -9.90
N MET A 320 -16.15 -29.52 -9.36
CA MET A 320 -17.34 -29.94 -8.66
C MET A 320 -18.13 -30.76 -9.67
N VAL A 321 -18.03 -32.09 -9.56
CA VAL A 321 -19.00 -32.97 -10.17
C VAL A 321 -20.28 -32.63 -9.44
N GLU A 322 -21.15 -31.89 -10.12
CA GLU A 322 -22.54 -31.76 -9.73
C GLU A 322 -23.12 -33.17 -9.76
N LEU A 323 -23.11 -33.82 -8.59
CA LEU A 323 -23.83 -35.07 -8.41
C LEU A 323 -25.30 -34.71 -8.57
N ALA A 324 -25.90 -35.21 -9.64
CA ALA A 324 -27.34 -35.22 -9.80
C ALA A 324 -27.98 -35.76 -8.51
N PRO A 325 -29.11 -35.22 -8.06
CA PRO A 325 -29.79 -35.75 -6.88
C PRO A 325 -30.23 -37.17 -7.19
N GLU A 326 -29.53 -38.16 -6.65
CA GLU A 326 -30.03 -39.52 -6.61
C GLU A 326 -31.16 -39.61 -5.58
N ASP A 327 -32.23 -40.24 -6.03
CA ASP A 327 -33.49 -40.49 -5.36
C ASP A 327 -33.27 -41.34 -4.10
N THR A 328 -33.09 -40.71 -2.94
CA THR A 328 -33.07 -41.44 -1.67
C THR A 328 -34.49 -41.58 -1.13
N ALA A 329 -35.18 -42.61 -1.59
CA ALA A 329 -36.32 -43.17 -0.87
C ALA A 329 -35.83 -43.73 0.48
N PHE A 330 -36.24 -43.08 1.57
CA PHE A 330 -36.04 -43.59 2.92
C PHE A 330 -37.04 -44.71 3.19
N GLU A 331 -36.57 -45.96 3.28
CA GLU A 331 -37.28 -47.01 4.02
C GLU A 331 -36.77 -47.06 5.47
N PRO A 332 -37.65 -47.13 6.48
CA PRO A 332 -37.24 -47.25 7.87
C PRO A 332 -36.95 -48.73 8.19
N LEU A 333 -35.69 -49.05 8.50
CA LEU A 333 -35.32 -50.35 9.06
C LEU A 333 -35.55 -50.37 10.57
N GLU A 334 -36.41 -51.29 10.99
CA GLU A 334 -36.75 -51.58 12.38
C GLU A 334 -35.55 -52.11 13.18
N ARG A 335 -35.52 -51.71 14.45
CA ARG A 335 -34.62 -52.23 15.50
C ARG A 335 -34.74 -53.74 15.65
N THR A 336 -33.60 -54.42 15.74
CA THR A 336 -33.44 -55.57 16.64
C THR A 336 -32.07 -55.54 17.30
N VAL A 337 -32.08 -55.61 18.63
CA VAL A 337 -30.92 -55.78 19.49
C VAL A 337 -30.88 -57.27 19.85
N SER A 338 -29.73 -57.93 19.70
CA SER A 338 -29.42 -59.14 20.46
C SER A 338 -28.01 -59.03 21.02
N PHE A 339 -27.89 -59.44 22.28
CA PHE A 339 -26.65 -59.59 23.00
C PHE A 339 -26.10 -61.00 22.78
N ASP A 340 -24.80 -61.07 22.53
CA ASP A 340 -23.87 -62.05 23.12
C ASP A 340 -22.53 -61.33 23.33
#